data_AF-A0A916E6J1-F1
#
_entry.id   AF-A0A916E6J1-F1
#
_cell.length_a   1.000
_cell.length_b   1.000
_cell.length_c   1.000
_cell.angle_alpha   90.00
_cell.angle_beta   90.00
_cell.angle_gamma   90.00
#
_symmetry.space_group_name_H-M   'P 1'
#
loop_
_entity.id
_entity.type
_entity.pdbx_description
1 polymer ?
#
loop_
_entity_poly.entity_id
_entity_poly.type
_entity_poly.pdbx_seq_one_letter_code
_entity_poly.pdbx_strand_id
1 'polypeptide(L)'
;MYLFLTGDSNNNRVSYLKQKAEILAEIELFYLLPHQRRWGKWFPEIIYYYANVDKTREKVKEMMDNGEWDSNEFTELKKALLEKLNMDK
;
A
#
# COMPACT_ATOMS: atom_id res chain seq x y z
N MET A 1 27.32 -17.53 3.13
CA MET A 1 27.29 -16.83 1.83
C MET A 1 26.38 -15.62 1.99
N TYR A 2 26.93 -14.53 2.51
CA TYR A 2 26.26 -13.23 2.60
C TYR A 2 27.01 -12.31 1.65
N LEU A 3 26.41 -11.98 0.51
CA LEU A 3 26.94 -10.94 -0.36
C LEU A 3 25.77 -10.19 -1.00
N PHE A 4 25.92 -8.87 -1.10
CA PHE A 4 25.05 -7.85 -1.70
C PHE A 4 23.98 -7.23 -0.78
N LEU A 5 24.45 -6.39 0.16
CA LEU A 5 23.65 -5.31 0.77
C LEU A 5 24.20 -3.92 0.41
N THR A 6 24.59 -3.71 -0.85
CA THR A 6 24.95 -2.37 -1.34
C THR A 6 24.51 -2.21 -2.79
N GLY A 7 23.21 -2.02 -2.99
CA GLY A 7 22.61 -1.59 -4.25
C GLY A 7 21.26 -0.97 -3.91
N ASP A 8 21.15 0.35 -3.99
CA ASP A 8 19.96 1.17 -3.73
C ASP A 8 19.01 0.66 -2.64
N SER A 9 19.24 1.09 -1.40
CA SER A 9 18.44 0.74 -0.22
C SER A 9 16.93 0.99 -0.39
N ASN A 10 16.52 1.93 -1.24
CA ASN A 10 15.11 2.17 -1.57
C ASN A 10 14.54 1.15 -2.56
N ASN A 11 15.28 0.80 -3.63
CA ASN A 11 14.79 -0.14 -4.64
C ASN A 11 14.64 -1.54 -4.03
N ASN A 12 15.59 -1.94 -3.18
CA ASN A 12 15.53 -3.22 -2.46
C ASN A 12 14.36 -3.26 -1.45
N ARG A 13 14.01 -2.13 -0.82
CA ARG A 13 12.88 -2.07 0.11
C ARG A 13 11.54 -2.17 -0.62
N VAL A 14 11.39 -1.48 -1.74
CA VAL A 14 10.15 -1.53 -2.55
C VAL A 14 9.97 -2.94 -3.12
N SER A 15 11.01 -3.54 -3.68
CA SER A 15 10.94 -4.92 -4.21
C SER A 15 10.65 -5.94 -3.11
N TYR A 16 11.25 -5.80 -1.93
CA TYR A 16 10.97 -6.64 -0.77
C TYR A 16 9.52 -6.55 -0.29
N LEU A 17 8.96 -5.34 -0.22
CA LEU A 17 7.56 -5.13 0.15
C LEU A 17 6.60 -5.71 -0.91
N LYS A 18 6.94 -5.57 -2.19
CA LYS A 18 6.18 -6.17 -3.29
C LYS A 18 6.15 -7.69 -3.19
N GLN A 19 7.32 -8.33 -3.00
CA GLN A 19 7.41 -9.78 -2.81
C GLN A 19 6.60 -10.25 -1.59
N LYS A 20 6.62 -9.51 -0.49
CA LYS A 20 5.78 -9.81 0.68
C LYS A 20 4.29 -9.76 0.35
N ALA A 21 3.84 -8.76 -0.40
CA ALA A 21 2.44 -8.64 -0.81
C ALA A 21 2.02 -9.78 -1.75
N GLU A 22 2.89 -10.16 -2.70
CA GLU A 22 2.67 -11.30 -3.59
C GLU A 22 2.53 -12.61 -2.80
N ILE A 23 3.45 -12.88 -1.86
CA ILE A 23 3.40 -14.07 -1.00
C ILE A 23 2.12 -14.09 -0.15
N LEU A 24 1.70 -12.95 0.41
CA LEU A 24 0.46 -12.86 1.18
C LEU A 24 -0.77 -13.17 0.31
N ALA A 25 -0.84 -12.62 -0.91
CA ALA A 25 -1.92 -12.88 -1.85
C ALA A 25 -1.99 -14.36 -2.26
N GLU A 26 -0.83 -15.01 -2.46
CA GLU A 26 -0.76 -16.44 -2.75
C GLU A 26 -1.23 -17.29 -1.56
N ILE A 27 -0.82 -16.95 -0.33
CA ILE A 27 -1.31 -17.61 0.88
C ILE A 27 -2.84 -17.47 0.99
N GLU A 28 -3.37 -16.27 0.78
CA GLU A 28 -4.81 -16.01 0.86
C GLU A 28 -5.62 -16.79 -0.19
N LEU A 29 -5.11 -16.85 -1.42
CA LEU A 29 -5.81 -17.48 -2.53
C LEU A 29 -5.75 -19.01 -2.48
N PHE A 30 -4.60 -19.59 -2.13
CA PHE A 30 -4.36 -21.03 -2.26
C PHE A 30 -4.38 -21.80 -0.94
N TYR A 31 -4.05 -21.16 0.18
CA TYR A 31 -3.78 -21.87 1.44
C TYR A 31 -4.81 -21.59 2.54
N LEU A 32 -5.78 -20.70 2.31
CA LEU A 32 -6.84 -20.40 3.29
C LEU A 32 -8.22 -20.89 2.83
N LEU A 33 -8.86 -21.69 3.70
CA LEU A 33 -10.25 -22.09 3.51
C LEU A 33 -11.18 -20.87 3.64
N PRO A 34 -12.35 -20.88 2.97
CA PRO A 34 -13.29 -19.75 2.99
C PRO A 34 -13.69 -19.26 4.40
N HIS A 35 -13.70 -20.15 5.39
CA HIS A 35 -14.00 -19.77 6.78
C HIS A 35 -12.81 -19.15 7.52
N GLN A 36 -11.57 -19.50 7.17
CA GLN A 36 -10.35 -18.91 7.74
C GLN A 36 -10.15 -17.46 7.23
N ARG A 37 -10.49 -17.19 5.96
CA ARG A 37 -10.48 -15.83 5.41
C ARG A 37 -11.44 -14.87 6.10
N ARG A 38 -12.56 -15.40 6.64
CA ARG A 38 -13.54 -14.62 7.41
C ARG A 38 -13.15 -14.46 8.88
N TRP A 39 -12.05 -15.06 9.31
CA TRP A 39 -11.61 -14.97 10.69
C TRP A 39 -10.73 -13.74 10.86
N GLY A 40 -11.31 -12.65 11.38
CA GLY A 40 -10.61 -11.37 11.62
C GLY A 40 -9.43 -11.42 12.60
N LYS A 41 -9.07 -12.61 13.11
CA LYS A 41 -7.82 -12.85 13.86
C LYS A 41 -6.62 -13.14 12.95
N TRP A 42 -6.84 -13.62 11.73
CA TRP A 42 -5.76 -14.03 10.82
C TRP A 42 -5.23 -12.87 9.97
N PHE A 43 -6.10 -11.92 9.60
CA PHE A 43 -5.71 -10.73 8.87
C PHE A 43 -6.10 -9.47 9.65
N PRO A 44 -5.20 -8.49 9.75
CA PRO A 44 -5.55 -7.20 10.32
C PRO A 44 -6.59 -6.53 9.42
N GLU A 45 -7.68 -6.06 10.01
CA GLU A 45 -8.67 -5.25 9.30
C GLU A 45 -8.07 -3.90 8.86
N ILE A 46 -7.06 -3.40 9.60
CA ILE A 46 -6.39 -2.13 9.37
C ILE A 46 -4.87 -2.32 9.46
N ILE A 47 -4.15 -1.87 8.44
CA ILE A 47 -2.69 -1.87 8.42
C ILE A 47 -2.20 -0.43 8.64
N TYR A 48 -1.51 -0.19 9.76
CA TYR A 48 -0.86 1.08 10.01
C TYR A 48 0.47 1.16 9.26
N TYR A 49 0.61 2.13 8.36
CA TYR A 49 1.85 2.38 7.64
C TYR A 49 2.31 3.82 7.80
N TYR A 50 3.59 4.00 8.10
CA TYR A 50 4.22 5.32 8.14
C TYR A 50 4.56 5.77 6.73
N ALA A 51 3.81 6.76 6.23
CA ALA A 51 4.10 7.44 4.97
C ALA A 51 4.67 8.84 5.23
N ASN A 52 5.68 9.24 4.45
CA ASN A 52 6.21 10.60 4.48
C ASN A 52 5.24 11.53 3.74
N VAL A 53 4.83 12.62 4.40
CA VAL A 53 3.82 13.57 3.88
C VAL A 53 4.20 14.13 2.50
N ASP A 54 5.46 14.50 2.29
CA ASP A 54 5.91 15.10 1.04
C ASP A 54 5.90 14.10 -0.11
N LYS A 55 6.40 12.87 0.14
CA LYS A 55 6.33 11.77 -0.84
C LYS A 55 4.89 11.37 -1.17
N THR A 56 4.00 11.40 -0.17
CA THR A 56 2.58 11.12 -0.39
C THR A 56 1.95 12.19 -1.29
N ARG A 57 2.22 13.48 -1.04
CA ARG A 57 1.72 14.57 -1.88
C ARG A 57 2.22 14.46 -3.33
N GLU A 58 3.49 14.14 -3.53
CA GLU A 58 4.07 13.93 -4.86
C GLU A 58 3.34 12.80 -5.60
N LYS A 59 3.13 11.66 -4.94
CA LYS A 59 2.44 10.52 -5.56
C LYS A 59 0.98 10.81 -5.87
N VAL A 60 0.27 11.53 -5.00
CA VAL A 60 -1.12 11.95 -5.25
C VAL A 60 -1.20 12.82 -6.50
N LYS A 61 -0.30 13.79 -6.67
CA LYS A 61 -0.25 14.63 -7.88
C LYS A 61 0.02 13.80 -9.13
N GLU A 62 1.01 12.90 -9.08
CA GLU A 62 1.31 12.00 -10.19
C GLU A 62 0.08 11.16 -10.62
N MET A 63 -0.68 10.65 -9.64
CA MET A 63 -1.91 9.89 -9.92
C MET A 63 -3.02 10.78 -10.52
N MET A 64 -3.13 12.04 -10.10
CA MET A 64 -4.10 12.99 -10.68
C MET A 64 -3.72 13.32 -12.13
N ASP A 65 -2.44 13.57 -12.40
CA ASP A 65 -1.93 13.87 -13.75
C ASP A 65 -2.13 12.67 -14.71
N ASN A 66 -2.01 11.44 -14.19
CA ASN A 66 -2.25 10.22 -14.95
C ASN A 66 -3.74 9.85 -15.08
N GLY A 67 -4.66 10.59 -14.44
CA GLY A 67 -6.10 10.28 -14.42
C GLY A 67 -6.48 9.04 -13.59
N GLU A 68 -5.55 8.50 -12.79
CA GLU A 68 -5.76 7.33 -11.94
C GLU A 68 -6.48 7.69 -10.62
N TRP A 69 -6.50 8.98 -10.26
CA TRP A 69 -7.06 9.46 -9.00
C TRP A 69 -8.59 9.48 -8.96
N ASP A 70 -9.26 9.63 -10.12
CA ASP A 70 -10.71 9.90 -10.22
C ASP A 70 -11.60 8.66 -10.12
N SER A 71 -11.12 7.54 -9.56
CA SER A 71 -11.98 6.38 -9.34
C SER A 71 -13.11 6.67 -8.35
N ASN A 72 -14.32 6.18 -8.64
CA ASN A 72 -15.51 6.28 -7.78
C ASN A 72 -15.40 5.49 -6.47
N GLU A 73 -14.29 4.78 -6.27
CA GLU A 73 -14.02 3.99 -5.08
C GLU A 73 -13.38 4.84 -3.98
N PHE A 74 -13.80 4.61 -2.74
CA PHE A 74 -13.21 5.22 -1.54
C PHE A 74 -13.23 6.76 -1.51
N THR A 75 -14.23 7.39 -2.14
CA THR A 75 -14.36 8.85 -2.27
C THR A 75 -14.25 9.59 -0.93
N GLU A 76 -14.86 9.06 0.13
CA GLU A 76 -14.78 9.66 1.48
C GLU A 76 -13.36 9.59 2.06
N LEU A 77 -12.67 8.46 1.90
CA LEU A 77 -11.29 8.29 2.37
C LEU A 77 -10.32 9.15 1.58
N LYS A 78 -10.52 9.30 0.27
CA LYS A 78 -9.72 10.20 -0.58
C LYS A 78 -9.85 11.65 -0.13
N LYS A 79 -11.07 12.12 0.15
CA LYS A 79 -11.30 13.48 0.70
C LYS A 79 -10.61 13.66 2.05
N ALA A 80 -10.80 12.72 2.98
CA ALA A 80 -10.14 12.77 4.28
C ALA A 80 -8.61 12.75 4.17
N LEU A 81 -8.05 12.03 3.18
CA LEU A 81 -6.61 12.03 2.92
C LEU A 81 -6.13 13.39 2.41
N LEU A 82 -6.83 14.01 1.46
CA LEU A 82 -6.48 15.34 0.94
C LEU A 82 -6.53 16.41 2.04
N GLU A 83 -7.50 16.32 2.95
CA GLU A 83 -7.60 17.12 4.18
C GLU A 83 -6.38 16.96 5.08
N LYS A 84 -5.97 15.71 5.34
CA LYS A 84 -4.76 15.44 6.13
C LYS A 84 -3.47 15.91 5.44
N LEU A 85 -3.45 15.93 4.11
CA LEU A 85 -2.31 16.39 3.33
C LEU A 85 -2.31 17.90 3.08
N ASN A 86 -3.36 18.64 3.49
CA ASN A 86 -3.59 20.04 3.17
C ASN A 86 -3.60 20.32 1.65
N MET A 87 -4.31 19.47 0.88
CA MET A 87 -4.41 19.53 -0.57
C MET A 87 -5.80 19.96 -1.09
N ASP A 88 -6.77 20.24 -0.22
CA ASP A 88 -8.17 20.58 -0.61
C ASP A 88 -8.37 22.01 -1.14
N LYS A 89 -7.36 22.59 -1.81
CA LYS A 89 -7.46 23.93 -2.37
C LYS A 89 -8.01 23.93 -3.79
#